data_AF-A0A2G5KZ35-F1
#
_entry.id   AF-A0A2G5KZ35-F1
#
_cell.length_a   1.000
_cell.length_b   1.000
_cell.length_c   1.000
_cell.angle_alpha   90.00
_cell.angle_beta   90.00
_cell.angle_gamma   90.00
#
_symmetry.space_group_name_H-M   'P 1'
#
loop_
_entity.id
_entity.type
_entity.pdbx_description
1 polymer ?
#
loop_
_entity_poly.entity_id
_entity_poly.type
_entity_poly.pdbx_seq_one_letter_code
_entity_poly.pdbx_strand_id
1 'polypeptide(L)'
;MVINPSFEEIWDCPFTMNQLEYVKSWFPFGTADPSPDFFHGCAADGFMGVPKNLFGEQQAHSGESYIGMICYLTSRSGRGWKVPANHREFVMVQLTKPLVAGHKYYGEFWVNLADACEFSINSIGMHFTKDMPNIDWKAMDLGYYKPQINSNPKHDLKNNNGWTKISGEFTAKGDELALTIGTFVPDSSLRVKKTKRKFITGRDKNLPKHLQPMIAYYFIDDVKVIPLDPNESIFPDPVAQAPLDEEYFGPAEIGNTFALQNIYFEFEKTKLLRSSLLELQRLKEYLDNHPRIKIQIEGHTDNVGSREVNEKLSTERAKAVVDYLVSQGISEFRLAYKGYGSSRPIVPNSTPQNRALNRRVEFLILEN
;
A
#
# COMPACT_ATOMS: atom_id res chain seq x y z
N MET A 1 11.13 11.79 0.52
CA MET A 1 10.81 10.75 1.53
C MET A 1 9.83 9.71 1.02
N VAL A 2 9.03 10.01 0.00
CA VAL A 2 8.12 9.04 -0.64
C VAL A 2 8.90 8.21 -1.64
N ILE A 3 8.71 6.89 -1.61
CA ILE A 3 9.27 5.95 -2.59
C ILE A 3 8.35 5.91 -3.81
N ASN A 4 8.92 5.84 -5.01
CA ASN A 4 8.17 5.80 -6.27
C ASN A 4 7.05 6.86 -6.35
N PRO A 5 7.38 8.16 -6.16
CA PRO A 5 6.39 9.22 -5.92
C PRO A 5 5.45 9.51 -7.10
N SER A 6 5.87 9.20 -8.32
CA SER A 6 5.14 9.38 -9.57
C SER A 6 4.68 8.05 -10.17
N PHE A 7 4.77 6.94 -9.42
CA PHE A 7 4.28 5.60 -9.81
C PHE A 7 4.96 4.95 -11.03
N GLU A 8 6.07 5.51 -11.51
CA GLU A 8 6.80 5.05 -12.70
C GLU A 8 7.61 3.78 -12.48
N GLU A 9 7.99 3.48 -11.24
CA GLU A 9 8.68 2.22 -10.93
C GLU A 9 7.65 1.09 -10.86
N ILE A 10 7.60 0.28 -11.93
CA ILE A 10 6.63 -0.80 -12.10
C ILE A 10 7.27 -2.19 -12.16
N TRP A 11 6.48 -3.20 -11.82
CA TRP A 11 6.80 -4.61 -12.06
C TRP A 11 6.34 -5.08 -13.43
N ASP A 12 5.15 -4.63 -13.85
CA ASP A 12 4.54 -5.04 -15.11
C ASP A 12 3.56 -3.97 -15.62
N CYS A 13 3.17 -4.09 -16.89
CA CYS A 13 2.20 -3.22 -17.52
C CYS A 13 0.76 -3.60 -17.11
N PRO A 14 -0.10 -2.64 -16.69
CA PRO A 14 -1.48 -2.95 -16.37
C PRO A 14 -2.28 -3.31 -17.64
N PHE A 15 -3.07 -4.36 -17.55
CA PHE A 15 -3.95 -4.83 -18.63
C PHE A 15 -5.43 -4.91 -18.22
N THR A 16 -5.73 -4.77 -16.93
CA THR A 16 -7.08 -4.75 -16.36
C THR A 16 -7.14 -3.88 -15.10
N MET A 17 -8.35 -3.66 -14.58
CA MET A 17 -8.59 -2.97 -13.31
C MET A 17 -8.01 -3.72 -12.10
N ASN A 18 -7.83 -3.03 -10.97
CA ASN A 18 -7.32 -3.54 -9.69
C ASN A 18 -5.91 -4.16 -9.79
N GLN A 19 -4.96 -3.41 -10.33
CA GLN A 19 -3.58 -3.86 -10.52
C GLN A 19 -2.55 -2.92 -9.86
N LEU A 20 -2.92 -2.28 -8.75
CA LEU A 20 -1.98 -1.46 -7.97
C LEU A 20 -0.74 -2.26 -7.53
N GLU A 21 -0.85 -3.59 -7.37
CA GLU A 21 0.31 -4.45 -7.10
C GLU A 21 1.45 -4.38 -8.14
N TYR A 22 1.19 -3.85 -9.34
CA TYR A 22 2.24 -3.63 -10.34
C TYR A 22 3.05 -2.36 -10.10
N VAL A 23 2.59 -1.47 -9.23
CA VAL A 23 3.34 -0.28 -8.81
C VAL A 23 4.22 -0.64 -7.62
N LYS A 24 5.53 -0.47 -7.75
CA LYS A 24 6.47 -0.80 -6.67
C LYS A 24 6.18 0.07 -5.44
N SER A 25 6.17 -0.57 -4.28
CA SER A 25 6.08 0.08 -2.95
C SER A 25 4.75 0.73 -2.58
N TRP A 26 3.73 0.63 -3.43
CA TRP A 26 2.38 1.19 -3.17
C TRP A 26 1.35 0.09 -2.92
N PHE A 27 0.48 0.33 -1.95
CA PHE A 27 -0.44 -0.69 -1.44
C PHE A 27 -1.87 -0.16 -1.35
N PRO A 28 -2.88 -0.98 -1.68
CA PRO A 28 -4.27 -0.59 -1.53
C PRO A 28 -4.71 -0.68 -0.06
N PHE A 29 -5.58 0.25 0.35
CA PHE A 29 -6.25 0.25 1.66
C PHE A 29 -7.67 0.78 1.51
N GLY A 30 -8.58 0.43 2.42
CA GLY A 30 -9.94 0.95 2.39
C GLY A 30 -11.02 -0.05 2.77
N THR A 31 -12.26 0.27 2.42
CA THR A 31 -13.43 -0.54 2.78
C THR A 31 -13.68 -1.71 1.83
N ALA A 32 -13.98 -2.89 2.38
CA ALA A 32 -14.60 -4.00 1.64
C ALA A 32 -13.90 -4.39 0.33
N ASP A 33 -12.61 -4.71 0.43
CA ASP A 33 -11.72 -5.09 -0.68
C ASP A 33 -11.37 -3.91 -1.61
N PRO A 34 -10.46 -3.02 -1.17
CA PRO A 34 -10.06 -1.87 -1.96
C PRO A 34 -9.32 -2.31 -3.24
N SER A 35 -9.72 -1.70 -4.35
CA SER A 35 -9.23 -2.02 -5.69
C SER A 35 -8.76 -0.79 -6.51
N PRO A 36 -7.92 0.11 -5.96
CA PRO A 36 -7.32 1.17 -6.77
C PRO A 36 -6.73 0.62 -8.06
N ASP A 37 -6.93 1.38 -9.15
CA ASP A 37 -6.47 1.00 -10.46
C ASP A 37 -5.15 1.67 -10.79
N PHE A 38 -4.33 0.97 -11.57
CA PHE A 38 -3.09 1.52 -12.10
C PHE A 38 -3.22 1.82 -13.59
N PHE A 39 -2.81 3.02 -14.01
CA PHE A 39 -2.79 3.45 -15.40
C PHE A 39 -1.36 3.75 -15.82
N HIS A 40 -0.97 3.33 -17.03
CA HIS A 40 0.38 3.52 -17.53
C HIS A 40 0.43 3.67 -19.06
N GLY A 41 1.42 4.39 -19.58
CA GLY A 41 1.65 4.62 -21.01
C GLY A 41 1.89 3.35 -21.84
N CYS A 42 2.55 2.35 -21.26
CA CYS A 42 2.69 1.01 -21.86
C CYS A 42 1.34 0.34 -22.22
N ALA A 43 0.24 0.76 -21.60
CA ALA A 43 -1.11 0.27 -21.86
C ALA A 43 -1.94 1.22 -22.75
N ALA A 44 -1.30 2.17 -23.46
CA ALA A 44 -1.96 3.27 -24.18
C ALA A 44 -3.09 2.84 -25.14
N ASP A 45 -3.01 1.66 -25.73
CA ASP A 45 -4.04 1.11 -26.64
C ASP A 45 -5.17 0.36 -25.91
N GLY A 46 -5.09 0.24 -24.59
CA GLY A 46 -5.96 -0.57 -23.74
C GLY A 46 -6.87 0.23 -22.81
N PHE A 47 -7.68 -0.48 -22.02
CA PHE A 47 -8.61 0.12 -21.06
C PHE A 47 -7.91 0.80 -19.87
N MET A 48 -6.62 0.51 -19.64
CA MET A 48 -5.79 1.03 -18.55
C MET A 48 -4.72 2.02 -19.04
N GLY A 49 -4.89 2.58 -20.23
CA GLY A 49 -3.89 3.43 -20.87
C GLY A 49 -3.77 4.84 -20.29
N VAL A 50 -2.59 5.42 -20.48
CA VAL A 50 -2.37 6.86 -20.38
C VAL A 50 -2.10 7.41 -21.78
N PRO A 51 -2.79 8.47 -22.23
CA PRO A 51 -3.78 9.24 -21.48
C PRO A 51 -5.21 8.67 -21.52
N LYS A 52 -5.54 7.75 -22.43
CA LYS A 52 -6.91 7.28 -22.64
C LYS A 52 -7.18 5.96 -21.92
N ASN A 53 -8.22 5.93 -21.10
CA ASN A 53 -8.64 4.75 -20.34
C ASN A 53 -10.16 4.69 -20.16
N LEU A 54 -10.64 3.70 -19.41
CA LEU A 54 -12.07 3.51 -19.13
C LEU A 54 -12.72 4.67 -18.33
N PHE A 55 -11.93 5.50 -17.65
CA PHE A 55 -12.40 6.57 -16.77
C PHE A 55 -12.22 7.98 -17.34
N GLY A 56 -11.43 8.14 -18.40
CA GLY A 56 -11.30 9.42 -19.09
C GLY A 56 -10.17 9.48 -20.09
N GLU A 57 -9.90 10.71 -20.50
CA GLU A 57 -8.64 11.10 -21.11
C GLU A 57 -7.91 12.02 -20.14
N GLN A 58 -6.80 11.55 -19.57
CA GLN A 58 -5.97 12.30 -18.65
C GLN A 58 -4.50 11.98 -18.89
N GLN A 59 -3.72 12.98 -19.26
CA GLN A 59 -2.26 12.88 -19.30
C GLN A 59 -1.71 12.79 -17.87
N ALA A 60 -0.68 11.98 -17.65
CA ALA A 60 0.04 11.98 -16.37
C ALA A 60 0.53 13.40 -16.01
N HIS A 61 0.60 13.71 -14.72
CA HIS A 61 1.12 15.01 -14.27
C HIS A 61 2.63 15.07 -14.52
N SER A 62 3.33 13.98 -14.22
CA SER A 62 4.68 13.70 -14.69
C SER A 62 4.78 12.25 -15.17
N GLY A 63 5.86 11.89 -15.88
CA GLY A 63 6.07 10.52 -16.35
C GLY A 63 4.98 10.00 -17.29
N GLU A 64 4.69 8.70 -17.19
CA GLU A 64 3.76 7.96 -18.04
C GLU A 64 2.60 7.31 -17.26
N SER A 65 2.49 7.52 -15.94
CA SER A 65 1.60 6.74 -15.09
C SER A 65 0.86 7.54 -14.02
N TYR A 66 -0.19 6.95 -13.47
CA TYR A 66 -0.89 7.45 -12.27
C TYR A 66 -1.81 6.37 -11.69
N ILE A 67 -2.26 6.58 -10.45
CA ILE A 67 -3.25 5.71 -9.80
C ILE A 67 -4.64 6.34 -9.91
N GLY A 68 -5.68 5.53 -10.07
CA GLY A 68 -7.07 5.94 -9.87
C GLY A 68 -7.72 5.22 -8.69
N MET A 69 -8.61 5.92 -7.97
CA MET A 69 -9.30 5.35 -6.82
C MET A 69 -10.70 5.93 -6.60
N ILE A 70 -11.57 5.10 -6.01
CA ILE A 70 -12.91 5.47 -5.58
C ILE A 70 -12.85 6.23 -4.25
N CYS A 71 -13.01 7.55 -4.28
CA CYS A 71 -13.03 8.38 -3.08
C CYS A 71 -14.41 8.48 -2.43
N TYR A 72 -15.48 8.20 -3.19
CA TYR A 72 -16.86 8.19 -2.72
C TYR A 72 -17.73 7.30 -3.60
N LEU A 73 -18.59 6.49 -3.00
CA LEU A 73 -19.56 5.64 -3.67
C LEU A 73 -20.91 5.73 -2.96
N THR A 74 -21.99 5.87 -3.71
CA THR A 74 -23.33 5.88 -3.10
C THR A 74 -23.85 4.46 -2.82
N SER A 75 -24.67 4.32 -1.78
CA SER A 75 -25.41 3.08 -1.47
C SER A 75 -26.28 2.54 -2.62
N ARG A 76 -26.62 3.36 -3.62
CA ARG A 76 -27.38 2.92 -4.81
C ARG A 76 -26.51 2.13 -5.78
N SER A 77 -25.25 2.54 -5.96
CA SER A 77 -24.25 1.81 -6.76
C SER A 77 -23.85 0.48 -6.10
N GLY A 78 -23.76 0.48 -4.76
CA GLY A 78 -23.31 -0.68 -3.97
C GLY A 78 -24.21 -1.91 -4.09
N ARG A 79 -25.50 -1.77 -4.49
CA ARG A 79 -26.39 -2.93 -4.68
C ARG A 79 -26.00 -3.81 -5.86
N GLY A 80 -25.42 -3.23 -6.91
CA GLY A 80 -24.92 -3.97 -8.08
C GLY A 80 -23.53 -4.58 -7.85
N TRP A 81 -22.69 -3.89 -7.05
CA TRP A 81 -21.28 -4.23 -6.85
C TRP A 81 -21.01 -4.97 -5.52
N LYS A 82 -22.05 -5.20 -4.69
CA LYS A 82 -21.98 -5.85 -3.36
C LYS A 82 -20.97 -5.21 -2.38
N VAL A 83 -20.64 -3.94 -2.57
CA VAL A 83 -19.81 -3.15 -1.66
C VAL A 83 -20.68 -2.31 -0.71
N PRO A 84 -20.22 -2.01 0.52
CA PRO A 84 -20.97 -1.22 1.48
C PRO A 84 -21.16 0.22 0.99
N ALA A 85 -22.17 0.89 1.56
CA ALA A 85 -22.55 2.26 1.19
C ALA A 85 -21.45 3.31 1.40
N ASN A 86 -20.47 3.03 2.26
CA ASN A 86 -19.31 3.87 2.55
C ASN A 86 -18.05 3.33 1.88
N HIS A 87 -18.18 2.65 0.73
CA HIS A 87 -17.03 2.13 0.01
C HIS A 87 -16.10 3.25 -0.43
N ARG A 88 -14.82 3.13 -0.07
CA ARG A 88 -13.75 4.08 -0.34
C ARG A 88 -12.43 3.36 -0.39
N GLU A 89 -11.62 3.82 -1.33
CA GLU A 89 -10.28 3.35 -1.58
C GLU A 89 -9.27 4.41 -1.14
N PHE A 90 -8.12 3.90 -0.74
CA PHE A 90 -6.97 4.63 -0.27
C PHE A 90 -5.74 3.94 -0.85
N VAL A 91 -4.66 4.70 -0.98
CA VAL A 91 -3.36 4.17 -1.34
C VAL A 91 -2.35 4.47 -0.25
N MET A 92 -1.48 3.52 0.02
CA MET A 92 -0.49 3.61 1.09
C MET A 92 0.91 3.39 0.55
N VAL A 93 1.87 4.06 1.18
CA VAL A 93 3.30 3.90 0.89
C VAL A 93 4.08 3.99 2.19
N GLN A 94 5.12 3.18 2.32
CA GLN A 94 6.08 3.35 3.40
C GLN A 94 7.05 4.48 3.06
N LEU A 95 7.26 5.40 3.99
CA LEU A 95 8.31 6.41 3.87
C LEU A 95 9.70 5.75 3.97
N THR A 96 10.69 6.37 3.35
CA THR A 96 12.09 5.90 3.38
C THR A 96 12.69 5.92 4.79
N LYS A 97 12.18 6.79 5.68
CA LYS A 97 12.56 6.87 7.09
C LYS A 97 11.39 7.40 7.92
N PRO A 98 11.35 7.11 9.24
CA PRO A 98 10.34 7.68 10.12
C PRO A 98 10.47 9.20 10.21
N LEU A 99 9.35 9.90 10.37
CA LEU A 99 9.35 11.33 10.64
C LEU A 99 9.87 11.63 12.05
N VAL A 100 10.52 12.76 12.23
CA VAL A 100 11.12 13.16 13.50
C VAL A 100 10.15 14.02 14.30
N ALA A 101 9.95 13.66 15.57
CA ALA A 101 9.05 14.40 16.46
C ALA A 101 9.39 15.90 16.51
N GLY A 102 8.36 16.75 16.44
CA GLY A 102 8.50 18.20 16.50
C GLY A 102 9.01 18.86 15.22
N HIS A 103 9.48 18.11 14.23
CA HIS A 103 9.93 18.66 12.95
C HIS A 103 8.73 19.00 12.07
N LYS A 104 8.91 20.01 11.20
CA LYS A 104 7.90 20.41 10.23
C LYS A 104 8.18 19.76 8.88
N TYR A 105 7.14 19.27 8.24
CA TYR A 105 7.19 18.66 6.92
C TYR A 105 6.19 19.34 5.99
N TYR A 106 6.57 19.42 4.72
CA TYR A 106 5.69 19.77 3.63
C TYR A 106 5.30 18.51 2.87
N GLY A 107 4.00 18.37 2.60
CA GLY A 107 3.50 17.33 1.71
C GLY A 107 2.68 17.92 0.57
N GLU A 108 2.78 17.31 -0.60
CA GLU A 108 1.91 17.61 -1.74
C GLU A 108 1.61 16.34 -2.55
N PHE A 109 0.48 16.38 -3.26
CA PHE A 109 0.12 15.42 -4.30
C PHE A 109 -0.88 16.08 -5.26
N TRP A 110 -1.04 15.52 -6.44
CA TRP A 110 -1.92 16.06 -7.46
C TRP A 110 -3.12 15.16 -7.67
N VAL A 111 -4.29 15.77 -7.87
CA VAL A 111 -5.53 15.03 -8.16
C VAL A 111 -6.24 15.58 -9.38
N ASN A 112 -6.90 14.70 -10.12
CA ASN A 112 -7.84 15.08 -11.17
C ASN A 112 -9.09 14.20 -11.09
N LEU A 113 -10.27 14.80 -11.22
CA LEU A 113 -11.52 14.07 -11.25
C LEU A 113 -11.65 13.35 -12.59
N ALA A 114 -11.92 12.04 -12.57
CA ALA A 114 -12.17 11.30 -13.79
C ALA A 114 -13.42 11.81 -14.56
N ASP A 115 -13.35 11.73 -15.88
CA ASP A 115 -14.36 12.28 -16.78
C ASP A 115 -15.72 11.57 -16.67
N ALA A 116 -15.70 10.26 -16.44
CA ALA A 116 -16.90 9.44 -16.27
C ALA A 116 -17.52 9.50 -14.87
N CYS A 117 -17.13 10.45 -14.01
CA CYS A 117 -17.69 10.58 -12.66
C CYS A 117 -19.04 11.30 -12.63
N GLU A 118 -19.94 10.81 -11.76
CA GLU A 118 -21.22 11.46 -11.43
C GLU A 118 -21.07 12.50 -10.32
N PHE A 119 -20.03 12.37 -9.48
CA PHE A 119 -19.81 13.23 -8.34
C PHE A 119 -18.38 13.76 -8.25
N SER A 120 -18.27 14.96 -7.69
CA SER A 120 -17.05 15.52 -7.11
C SER A 120 -17.20 15.63 -5.59
N ILE A 121 -16.08 15.58 -4.88
CA ILE A 121 -16.01 15.77 -3.42
C ILE A 121 -15.11 16.94 -3.05
N ASN A 122 -15.05 17.31 -1.77
CA ASN A 122 -14.23 18.41 -1.27
C ASN A 122 -13.07 18.01 -0.34
N SER A 123 -12.90 16.71 -0.09
CA SER A 123 -11.91 16.20 0.85
C SER A 123 -11.13 15.06 0.22
N ILE A 124 -9.84 15.25 -0.01
CA ILE A 124 -8.84 14.19 -0.20
C ILE A 124 -7.58 14.68 0.52
N GLY A 125 -6.92 13.82 1.28
CA GLY A 125 -5.79 14.22 2.11
C GLY A 125 -4.72 13.15 2.24
N MET A 126 -3.71 13.49 3.04
CA MET A 126 -2.60 12.63 3.46
C MET A 126 -2.71 12.39 4.96
N HIS A 127 -2.62 11.13 5.36
CA HIS A 127 -2.57 10.73 6.74
C HIS A 127 -1.28 9.97 7.01
N PHE A 128 -0.55 10.38 8.06
CA PHE A 128 0.71 9.79 8.46
C PHE A 128 0.53 8.98 9.76
N THR A 129 1.03 7.76 9.76
CA THR A 129 0.94 6.81 10.88
C THR A 129 2.29 6.14 11.15
N LYS A 130 2.45 5.62 12.37
CA LYS A 130 3.65 4.89 12.79
C LYS A 130 3.94 3.68 11.91
N ASP A 131 2.91 2.89 11.65
CA ASP A 131 2.99 1.67 10.86
C ASP A 131 1.99 1.73 9.71
N MET A 132 2.15 0.85 8.72
CA MET A 132 1.15 0.62 7.68
C MET A 132 -0.10 -0.01 8.34
N PRO A 133 -1.25 0.70 8.40
CA PRO A 133 -2.40 0.23 9.16
C PRO A 133 -2.96 -1.07 8.58
N ASN A 134 -2.91 -2.15 9.36
CA ASN A 134 -3.53 -3.44 9.06
C ASN A 134 -4.87 -3.57 9.82
N ILE A 135 -5.82 -2.70 9.47
CA ILE A 135 -7.10 -2.61 10.17
C ILE A 135 -8.17 -3.34 9.36
N ASP A 136 -8.97 -4.17 10.04
CA ASP A 136 -10.17 -4.75 9.44
C ASP A 136 -11.06 -3.59 8.98
N TRP A 137 -11.38 -3.58 7.70
CA TRP A 137 -12.21 -2.55 7.10
C TRP A 137 -13.57 -2.38 7.79
N LYS A 138 -14.10 -3.44 8.42
CA LYS A 138 -15.35 -3.37 9.22
C LYS A 138 -15.19 -2.52 10.48
N ALA A 139 -13.96 -2.38 10.97
CA ALA A 139 -13.58 -1.55 12.10
C ALA A 139 -13.02 -0.19 11.67
N MET A 140 -12.97 0.12 10.37
CA MET A 140 -12.46 1.40 9.88
C MET A 140 -13.44 2.53 10.23
N ASP A 141 -13.15 3.22 11.33
CA ASP A 141 -13.82 4.45 11.72
C ASP A 141 -13.17 5.65 11.03
N LEU A 142 -13.81 6.16 9.98
CA LEU A 142 -13.34 7.36 9.26
C LEU A 142 -13.24 8.60 10.17
N GLY A 143 -13.93 8.66 11.31
CA GLY A 143 -13.77 9.74 12.28
C GLY A 143 -12.46 9.68 13.08
N TYR A 144 -11.81 8.52 13.13
CA TYR A 144 -10.56 8.30 13.86
C TYR A 144 -9.35 8.83 13.11
N TYR A 145 -9.30 8.62 11.79
CA TYR A 145 -8.19 9.04 10.96
C TYR A 145 -8.29 10.52 10.64
N LYS A 146 -7.34 11.30 11.15
CA LYS A 146 -7.28 12.75 10.91
C LYS A 146 -6.14 13.05 9.96
N PRO A 147 -6.41 13.46 8.72
CA PRO A 147 -5.35 13.76 7.78
C PRO A 147 -4.59 15.00 8.25
N GLN A 148 -3.27 14.92 8.22
CA GLN A 148 -2.39 16.04 8.54
C GLN A 148 -2.39 17.08 7.43
N ILE A 149 -2.60 16.64 6.18
CA ILE A 149 -2.74 17.50 5.00
C ILE A 149 -4.06 17.13 4.33
N ASN A 150 -4.88 18.11 3.97
CA ASN A 150 -6.17 17.86 3.31
C ASN A 150 -6.49 18.97 2.30
N SER A 151 -7.29 18.66 1.29
CA SER A 151 -7.83 19.66 0.39
C SER A 151 -8.62 20.73 1.14
N ASN A 152 -8.70 21.94 0.56
CA ASN A 152 -9.44 23.02 1.18
C ASN A 152 -10.94 22.66 1.26
N PRO A 153 -11.52 22.53 2.46
CA PRO A 153 -12.89 22.04 2.62
C PRO A 153 -13.91 22.99 2.00
N LYS A 154 -13.58 24.26 1.70
CA LYS A 154 -14.47 25.23 1.05
C LYS A 154 -14.54 25.09 -0.48
N HIS A 155 -13.64 24.34 -1.10
CA HIS A 155 -13.59 24.15 -2.55
C HIS A 155 -13.87 22.70 -2.93
N ASP A 156 -14.60 22.50 -4.03
CA ASP A 156 -14.84 21.17 -4.58
C ASP A 156 -13.72 20.79 -5.54
N LEU A 157 -13.25 19.55 -5.44
CA LEU A 157 -12.27 18.97 -6.35
C LEU A 157 -12.98 18.51 -7.63
N LYS A 158 -13.47 19.47 -8.41
CA LYS A 158 -14.29 19.22 -9.62
C LYS A 158 -13.52 19.31 -10.93
N ASN A 159 -12.22 19.60 -10.88
CA ASN A 159 -11.40 19.76 -12.08
C ASN A 159 -11.21 18.39 -12.74
N ASN A 160 -11.56 18.31 -14.01
CA ASN A 160 -11.42 17.14 -14.87
C ASN A 160 -10.72 17.48 -16.21
N ASN A 161 -10.08 18.65 -16.29
CA ASN A 161 -9.34 19.11 -17.46
C ASN A 161 -7.86 19.36 -17.11
N GLY A 162 -7.43 19.02 -15.90
CA GLY A 162 -6.08 19.29 -15.44
C GLY A 162 -5.91 19.02 -13.94
N TRP A 163 -4.67 18.85 -13.53
CA TRP A 163 -4.33 18.48 -12.18
C TRP A 163 -4.58 19.62 -11.18
N THR A 164 -5.10 19.24 -10.01
CA THR A 164 -5.31 20.13 -8.86
C THR A 164 -4.36 19.71 -7.76
N LYS A 165 -3.46 20.60 -7.36
CA LYS A 165 -2.56 20.33 -6.24
C LYS A 165 -3.30 20.36 -4.91
N ILE A 166 -3.03 19.36 -4.08
CA ILE A 166 -3.34 19.36 -2.65
C ILE A 166 -2.00 19.38 -1.91
N SER A 167 -1.82 20.35 -1.03
CA SER A 167 -0.58 20.48 -0.27
C SER A 167 -0.79 21.13 1.08
N GLY A 168 0.14 20.92 1.98
CA GLY A 168 0.13 21.56 3.29
C GLY A 168 1.40 21.28 4.09
N GLU A 169 1.47 21.92 5.24
CA GLU A 169 2.54 21.72 6.21
C GLU A 169 1.96 21.11 7.48
N PHE A 170 2.72 20.27 8.16
CA PHE A 170 2.36 19.75 9.47
C PHE A 170 3.61 19.53 10.34
N THR A 171 3.39 19.48 11.66
CA THR A 171 4.40 19.08 12.63
C THR A 171 4.24 17.60 12.94
N ALA A 172 5.29 16.81 12.71
CA ALA A 172 5.28 15.37 12.98
C ALA A 172 5.27 15.08 14.48
N LYS A 173 4.62 13.97 14.86
CA LYS A 173 4.60 13.48 16.24
C LYS A 173 5.79 12.58 16.55
N GLY A 174 6.46 12.06 15.51
CA GLY A 174 7.56 11.12 15.62
C GLY A 174 7.11 9.71 15.25
N ASP A 175 8.06 8.95 14.71
CA ASP A 175 7.94 7.55 14.29
C ASP A 175 6.97 7.31 13.11
N GLU A 176 6.35 8.33 12.52
CA GLU A 176 5.49 8.11 11.37
C GLU A 176 6.28 7.55 10.19
N LEU A 177 6.03 6.28 9.82
CA LEU A 177 6.73 5.57 8.73
C LEU A 177 5.80 5.25 7.56
N ALA A 178 4.50 5.48 7.69
CA ALA A 178 3.51 5.20 6.67
C ALA A 178 2.73 6.46 6.26
N LEU A 179 2.49 6.60 4.97
CA LEU A 179 1.63 7.60 4.37
C LEU A 179 0.43 6.89 3.73
N THR A 180 -0.78 7.36 4.03
CA THR A 180 -2.04 6.96 3.37
C THR A 180 -2.66 8.18 2.68
N ILE A 181 -3.12 8.03 1.44
CA ILE A 181 -3.85 9.07 0.70
C ILE A 181 -5.29 8.62 0.47
N GLY A 182 -6.24 9.50 0.72
CA GLY A 182 -7.66 9.23 0.46
C GLY A 182 -8.62 10.17 1.19
N THR A 183 -9.85 9.71 1.41
CA THR A 183 -10.93 10.53 2.00
C THR A 183 -11.24 10.08 3.44
N PHE A 184 -10.77 10.86 4.41
CA PHE A 184 -10.79 10.53 5.85
C PHE A 184 -11.94 11.18 6.63
N VAL A 185 -13.04 11.55 5.97
CA VAL A 185 -14.21 12.12 6.65
C VAL A 185 -15.44 11.28 6.39
N PRO A 186 -16.34 11.05 7.37
CA PRO A 186 -17.56 10.30 7.11
C PRO A 186 -18.42 11.00 6.04
N ASP A 187 -19.29 10.24 5.36
CA ASP A 187 -20.20 10.78 4.33
C ASP A 187 -21.02 11.98 4.82
N SER A 188 -21.40 11.98 6.11
CA SER A 188 -22.14 13.08 6.75
C SER A 188 -21.38 14.41 6.78
N SER A 189 -20.05 14.37 6.69
CA SER A 189 -19.16 15.54 6.69
C SER A 189 -18.56 15.82 5.31
N LEU A 190 -18.78 14.93 4.33
CA LEU A 190 -18.26 15.07 2.97
C LEU A 190 -19.22 15.92 2.14
N ARG A 191 -18.73 17.01 1.55
CA ARG A 191 -19.53 17.77 0.59
C ARG A 191 -19.41 17.08 -0.78
N VAL A 192 -20.53 16.54 -1.24
CA VAL A 192 -20.64 15.87 -2.54
C VAL A 192 -21.45 16.76 -3.49
N LYS A 193 -20.96 16.96 -4.71
CA LYS A 193 -21.68 17.69 -5.77
C LYS A 193 -21.76 16.86 -7.04
N LYS A 194 -22.89 16.94 -7.73
CA LYS A 194 -23.07 16.34 -9.05
C LYS A 194 -22.21 17.03 -10.10
N THR A 195 -21.67 16.24 -11.01
CA THR A 195 -20.83 16.68 -12.13
C THR A 195 -21.56 16.43 -13.45
N LYS A 196 -21.03 16.98 -14.54
CA LYS A 196 -21.48 16.65 -15.89
C LYS A 196 -20.67 15.45 -16.39
N ARG A 197 -21.15 14.25 -16.12
CA ARG A 197 -20.52 13.00 -16.56
C ARG A 197 -20.27 13.02 -18.07
N LYS A 198 -19.01 12.86 -18.50
CA LYS A 198 -18.65 12.65 -19.91
C LYS A 198 -18.73 11.15 -20.19
N PHE A 199 -19.55 10.76 -21.16
CA PHE A 199 -19.65 9.36 -21.59
C PHE A 199 -18.48 9.05 -22.53
N ILE A 200 -17.52 8.25 -22.06
CA ILE A 200 -16.26 7.97 -22.78
C ILE A 200 -16.42 6.79 -23.75
N THR A 201 -17.32 5.85 -23.46
CA THR A 201 -17.61 4.71 -24.35
C THR A 201 -19.08 4.66 -24.79
N GLY A 202 -19.34 4.07 -25.95
CA GLY A 202 -20.71 3.76 -26.41
C GLY A 202 -21.44 2.75 -25.51
N ARG A 203 -20.72 1.97 -24.68
CA ARG A 203 -21.31 1.08 -23.66
C ARG A 203 -21.99 1.88 -22.55
N ASP A 204 -21.37 2.95 -22.06
CA ASP A 204 -21.93 3.74 -20.95
C ASP A 204 -23.18 4.53 -21.36
N LYS A 205 -23.24 5.02 -22.61
CA LYS A 205 -24.41 5.75 -23.11
C LYS A 205 -25.69 4.92 -23.09
N ASN A 206 -25.57 3.61 -23.26
CA ASN A 206 -26.69 2.68 -23.32
C ASN A 206 -26.92 1.91 -22.01
N LEU A 207 -26.08 2.10 -20.99
CA LEU A 207 -26.29 1.48 -19.69
C LEU A 207 -27.55 2.06 -19.02
N PRO A 208 -28.51 1.23 -18.58
CA PRO A 208 -29.63 1.68 -17.78
C PRO A 208 -29.18 2.55 -16.60
N LYS A 209 -29.89 3.65 -16.30
CA LYS A 209 -29.50 4.61 -15.24
C LYS A 209 -29.20 3.97 -13.88
N HIS A 210 -29.80 2.83 -13.56
CA HIS A 210 -29.59 2.11 -12.30
C HIS A 210 -28.30 1.26 -12.27
N LEU A 211 -27.64 1.04 -13.42
CA LEU A 211 -26.36 0.34 -13.53
C LEU A 211 -25.19 1.31 -13.72
N GLN A 212 -25.45 2.59 -13.94
CA GLN A 212 -24.41 3.60 -14.08
C GLN A 212 -23.71 3.82 -12.73
N PRO A 213 -22.37 3.76 -12.67
CA PRO A 213 -21.63 3.94 -11.41
C PRO A 213 -21.82 5.37 -10.90
N MET A 214 -22.46 5.50 -9.74
CA MET A 214 -22.60 6.77 -9.04
C MET A 214 -21.46 6.92 -8.02
N ILE A 215 -20.30 7.36 -8.52
CA ILE A 215 -19.04 7.46 -7.77
C ILE A 215 -18.38 8.83 -7.96
N ALA A 216 -17.48 9.17 -7.04
CA ALA A 216 -16.41 10.14 -7.26
C ALA A 216 -15.09 9.38 -7.33
N TYR A 217 -14.49 9.35 -8.51
CA TYR A 217 -13.25 8.65 -8.82
C TYR A 217 -12.18 9.67 -9.21
N TYR A 218 -11.01 9.56 -8.59
CA TYR A 218 -9.92 10.51 -8.77
C TYR A 218 -8.66 9.80 -9.22
N PHE A 219 -7.99 10.40 -10.20
CA PHE A 219 -6.60 10.11 -10.49
C PHE A 219 -5.71 10.85 -9.50
N ILE A 220 -4.61 10.23 -9.09
CA ILE A 220 -3.57 10.78 -8.21
C ILE A 220 -2.22 10.62 -8.88
N ASP A 221 -1.40 11.67 -8.79
CA ASP A 221 -0.02 11.67 -9.28
C ASP A 221 0.91 12.52 -8.38
N ASP A 222 2.21 12.34 -8.54
CA ASP A 222 3.29 13.17 -8.01
C ASP A 222 3.18 13.46 -6.51
N VAL A 223 3.40 12.44 -5.69
CA VAL A 223 3.34 12.50 -4.24
C VAL A 223 4.69 12.90 -3.65
N LYS A 224 4.71 13.93 -2.83
CA LYS A 224 5.95 14.45 -2.22
C LYS A 224 5.76 14.66 -0.73
N VAL A 225 6.82 14.31 0.01
CA VAL A 225 6.99 14.62 1.44
C VAL A 225 8.45 14.99 1.65
N ILE A 226 8.70 16.19 2.19
CA ILE A 226 10.02 16.74 2.47
C ILE A 226 10.05 17.45 3.83
N PRO A 227 11.18 17.44 4.55
CA PRO A 227 11.37 18.29 5.72
C PRO A 227 11.41 19.76 5.29
N LEU A 228 10.90 20.64 6.16
CA LEU A 228 10.99 22.10 5.97
C LEU A 228 12.20 22.72 6.66
N ASP A 229 12.86 21.99 7.57
CA ASP A 229 14.14 22.42 8.11
C ASP A 229 15.26 22.11 7.09
N PRO A 230 15.95 23.12 6.53
CA PRO A 230 16.99 22.91 5.53
C PRO A 230 18.25 22.24 6.09
N ASN A 231 18.41 22.16 7.43
CA ASN A 231 19.54 21.49 8.07
C ASN A 231 19.30 20.00 8.31
N GLU A 232 18.08 19.51 8.10
CA GLU A 232 17.81 18.07 8.14
C GLU A 232 18.21 17.47 6.79
N SER A 233 19.22 16.60 6.79
CA SER A 233 19.61 15.91 5.56
C SER A 233 18.43 15.08 5.03
N ILE A 234 18.06 15.35 3.76
CA ILE A 234 17.06 14.56 3.02
C ILE A 234 17.56 13.13 2.84
N PHE A 235 18.88 12.95 2.86
CA PHE A 235 19.60 11.69 2.83
C PHE A 235 20.05 11.33 4.27
N PRO A 236 20.26 10.06 4.62
CA PRO A 236 21.04 9.78 5.83
C PRO A 236 22.41 10.48 5.73
N ASP A 237 22.98 10.89 6.87
CA ASP A 237 24.41 11.25 6.92
C ASP A 237 25.21 10.13 6.23
N PRO A 238 26.30 10.44 5.50
CA PRO A 238 27.11 9.43 4.84
C PRO A 238 27.91 8.65 5.90
N VAL A 239 27.21 7.79 6.66
CA VAL A 239 27.77 6.50 7.04
C VAL A 239 28.00 5.80 5.71
N ALA A 240 29.25 5.43 5.41
CA ALA A 240 29.61 4.75 4.17
C ALA A 240 28.53 3.71 3.83
N GLN A 241 27.77 3.95 2.76
CA GLN A 241 26.57 3.19 2.47
C GLN A 241 26.99 1.74 2.17
N ALA A 242 26.88 0.89 3.17
CA ALA A 242 26.52 -0.50 2.93
C ALA A 242 25.24 -0.46 2.07
N PRO A 243 25.06 -1.36 1.11
CA PRO A 243 23.83 -1.38 0.33
C PRO A 243 22.64 -1.44 1.31
N LEU A 244 21.54 -0.74 1.00
CA LEU A 244 20.40 -0.49 1.93
C LEU A 244 19.86 -1.77 2.60
N ASP A 245 20.11 -2.91 1.97
CA ASP A 245 19.78 -4.25 2.41
C ASP A 245 20.75 -4.80 3.47
N GLU A 246 22.05 -4.50 3.43
CA GLU A 246 23.03 -4.77 4.51
C GLU A 246 22.80 -3.89 5.74
N GLU A 247 22.33 -2.64 5.60
CA GLU A 247 21.94 -1.83 6.77
C GLU A 247 20.69 -2.40 7.45
N TYR A 248 19.75 -2.93 6.67
CA TYR A 248 18.47 -3.44 7.16
C TYR A 248 18.58 -4.85 7.76
N PHE A 249 19.17 -5.79 7.01
CA PHE A 249 19.35 -7.18 7.44
C PHE A 249 20.74 -7.47 8.00
N GLY A 250 21.69 -6.56 7.98
CA GLY A 250 23.05 -6.87 8.41
C GLY A 250 23.83 -7.76 7.42
N PRO A 251 25.08 -8.12 7.78
CA PRO A 251 25.95 -8.89 6.90
C PRO A 251 25.47 -10.32 6.72
N ALA A 252 25.69 -10.85 5.52
CA ALA A 252 25.23 -12.17 5.12
C ALA A 252 26.05 -13.35 5.72
N GLU A 253 26.26 -13.38 7.03
CA GLU A 253 27.10 -14.39 7.68
C GLU A 253 26.31 -15.67 8.01
N ILE A 254 26.93 -16.83 7.74
CA ILE A 254 26.34 -18.14 8.05
C ILE A 254 26.00 -18.23 9.53
N GLY A 255 24.77 -18.64 9.83
CA GLY A 255 24.26 -18.75 11.20
C GLY A 255 23.49 -17.52 11.69
N ASN A 256 23.55 -16.39 10.98
CA ASN A 256 22.76 -15.22 11.34
C ASN A 256 21.28 -15.45 11.02
N THR A 257 20.41 -15.03 11.95
CA THR A 257 18.95 -15.09 11.81
C THR A 257 18.38 -13.69 11.86
N PHE A 258 17.50 -13.37 10.91
CA PHE A 258 16.86 -12.06 10.80
C PHE A 258 15.35 -12.19 10.81
N ALA A 259 14.68 -11.38 11.60
CA ALA A 259 13.22 -11.36 11.65
C ALA A 259 12.67 -10.59 10.45
N LEU A 260 11.72 -11.19 9.74
CA LEU A 260 10.97 -10.51 8.69
C LEU A 260 9.84 -9.73 9.34
N GLN A 261 9.93 -8.41 9.27
CA GLN A 261 8.95 -7.52 9.87
C GLN A 261 7.65 -7.49 9.06
N ASN A 262 6.51 -7.35 9.72
CA ASN A 262 5.21 -7.15 9.06
C ASN A 262 4.80 -8.29 8.08
N ILE A 263 5.31 -9.51 8.29
CA ILE A 263 4.79 -10.71 7.63
C ILE A 263 3.49 -11.14 8.32
N TYR A 264 2.40 -11.07 7.57
CA TYR A 264 1.04 -11.31 7.99
C TYR A 264 0.39 -12.30 7.03
N PHE A 265 -0.50 -13.09 7.59
CA PHE A 265 -1.28 -14.09 6.88
C PHE A 265 -2.76 -13.84 7.14
N GLU A 266 -3.63 -14.19 6.19
CA GLU A 266 -5.06 -14.27 6.47
C GLU A 266 -5.32 -15.18 7.70
N PHE A 267 -6.31 -14.87 8.52
CA PHE A 267 -6.61 -15.61 9.76
C PHE A 267 -6.80 -17.11 9.47
N GLU A 268 -6.06 -17.96 10.21
CA GLU A 268 -6.01 -19.43 10.03
C GLU A 268 -5.62 -19.92 8.63
N LYS A 269 -5.02 -19.07 7.81
CA LYS A 269 -4.58 -19.40 6.46
C LYS A 269 -3.09 -19.16 6.27
N THR A 270 -2.62 -19.62 5.12
CA THR A 270 -1.23 -19.58 4.66
C THR A 270 -1.01 -18.52 3.59
N LYS A 271 -2.08 -17.84 3.17
CA LYS A 271 -2.04 -16.78 2.18
C LYS A 271 -1.47 -15.50 2.80
N LEU A 272 -0.36 -15.04 2.24
CA LEU A 272 0.29 -13.77 2.61
C LEU A 272 -0.63 -12.59 2.35
N LEU A 273 -0.67 -11.63 3.28
CA LEU A 273 -1.36 -10.37 3.05
C LEU A 273 -0.52 -9.44 2.17
N ARG A 274 -1.19 -8.54 1.45
CA ARG A 274 -0.53 -7.53 0.60
C ARG A 274 0.47 -6.67 1.39
N SER A 275 0.20 -6.39 2.66
CA SER A 275 1.11 -5.64 3.54
C SER A 275 2.45 -6.33 3.81
N SER A 276 2.51 -7.65 3.63
CA SER A 276 3.73 -8.45 3.82
C SER A 276 4.65 -8.43 2.61
N LEU A 277 4.12 -8.02 1.45
CA LEU A 277 4.88 -8.02 0.20
C LEU A 277 6.07 -7.05 0.25
N LEU A 278 5.97 -5.94 1.00
CA LEU A 278 7.07 -4.99 1.15
C LEU A 278 8.31 -5.63 1.79
N GLU A 279 8.11 -6.38 2.88
CA GLU A 279 9.21 -7.02 3.58
C GLU A 279 9.80 -8.17 2.74
N LEU A 280 8.94 -8.92 2.07
CA LEU A 280 9.39 -9.99 1.17
C LEU A 280 10.12 -9.43 -0.06
N GLN A 281 9.78 -8.22 -0.48
CA GLN A 281 10.51 -7.51 -1.52
C GLN A 281 11.91 -7.12 -1.05
N ARG A 282 12.06 -6.58 0.18
CA ARG A 282 13.39 -6.32 0.75
C ARG A 282 14.23 -7.58 0.82
N LEU A 283 13.63 -8.69 1.27
CA LEU A 283 14.32 -9.98 1.30
C LEU A 283 14.74 -10.44 -0.10
N LYS A 284 13.88 -10.26 -1.11
CA LYS A 284 14.23 -10.56 -2.50
C LYS A 284 15.42 -9.71 -2.97
N GLU A 285 15.39 -8.40 -2.76
CA GLU A 285 16.48 -7.49 -3.14
C GLU A 285 17.79 -7.87 -2.44
N TYR A 286 17.73 -8.21 -1.15
CA TYR A 286 18.87 -8.75 -0.40
C TYR A 286 19.43 -10.03 -1.05
N LEU A 287 18.56 -10.95 -1.45
CA LEU A 287 18.96 -12.20 -2.09
C LEU A 287 19.52 -11.99 -3.52
N ASP A 288 19.04 -10.99 -4.24
CA ASP A 288 19.55 -10.61 -5.57
C ASP A 288 20.96 -10.02 -5.47
N ASN A 289 21.21 -9.17 -4.44
CA ASN A 289 22.53 -8.60 -4.17
C ASN A 289 23.53 -9.62 -3.63
N HIS A 290 23.06 -10.72 -3.03
CA HIS A 290 23.88 -11.78 -2.45
C HIS A 290 23.67 -13.12 -3.18
N PRO A 291 24.04 -13.27 -4.46
CA PRO A 291 23.60 -14.40 -5.30
C PRO A 291 24.10 -15.78 -4.84
N ARG A 292 25.11 -15.85 -3.97
CA ARG A 292 25.67 -17.10 -3.43
C ARG A 292 24.97 -17.60 -2.17
N ILE A 293 24.24 -16.73 -1.47
CA ILE A 293 23.69 -17.11 -0.17
C ILE A 293 22.51 -18.06 -0.33
N LYS A 294 22.42 -19.02 0.59
CA LYS A 294 21.24 -19.85 0.79
C LYS A 294 20.62 -19.55 2.14
N ILE A 295 19.30 -19.48 2.19
CA ILE A 295 18.56 -19.14 3.41
C ILE A 295 17.52 -20.19 3.76
N GLN A 296 17.19 -20.32 5.04
CA GLN A 296 16.03 -21.07 5.54
C GLN A 296 15.02 -20.11 6.13
N ILE A 297 13.80 -20.11 5.61
CA ILE A 297 12.67 -19.38 6.20
C ILE A 297 12.14 -20.16 7.41
N GLU A 298 12.10 -19.54 8.58
CA GLU A 298 11.65 -20.13 9.84
C GLU A 298 10.30 -19.55 10.26
N GLY A 299 9.29 -20.41 10.43
CA GLY A 299 7.96 -20.01 10.91
C GLY A 299 7.78 -20.28 12.41
N HIS A 300 7.15 -19.35 13.12
CA HIS A 300 6.87 -19.46 14.56
C HIS A 300 5.41 -19.10 14.90
N THR A 301 4.88 -19.71 15.96
CA THR A 301 3.56 -19.44 16.52
C THR A 301 3.65 -19.05 18.00
N ASP A 302 2.55 -18.56 18.56
CA ASP A 302 2.37 -18.54 20.01
C ASP A 302 1.98 -19.94 20.53
N ASN A 303 1.77 -20.05 21.85
CA ASN A 303 1.43 -21.31 22.51
C ASN A 303 -0.08 -21.66 22.50
N VAL A 304 -0.91 -20.97 21.73
CA VAL A 304 -2.35 -21.26 21.67
C VAL A 304 -2.59 -22.38 20.65
N GLY A 305 -3.37 -23.40 21.03
CA GLY A 305 -3.65 -24.57 20.20
C GLY A 305 -2.69 -25.74 20.46
N SER A 306 -2.94 -26.89 19.81
CA SER A 306 -2.07 -28.06 19.96
C SER A 306 -0.72 -27.86 19.27
N ARG A 307 0.29 -28.61 19.71
CA ARG A 307 1.62 -28.60 19.11
C ARG A 307 1.56 -28.96 17.63
N GLU A 308 0.82 -29.99 17.28
CA GLU A 308 0.70 -30.50 15.91
C GLU A 308 0.08 -29.44 14.98
N VAL A 309 -0.91 -28.69 15.47
CA VAL A 309 -1.53 -27.58 14.69
C VAL A 309 -0.54 -26.44 14.50
N ASN A 310 0.21 -26.07 15.54
CA ASN A 310 1.19 -24.99 15.48
C ASN A 310 2.40 -25.32 14.60
N GLU A 311 2.90 -26.55 14.65
CA GLU A 311 3.97 -27.04 13.77
C GLU A 311 3.52 -27.02 12.30
N LYS A 312 2.31 -27.49 12.02
CA LYS A 312 1.75 -27.43 10.66
C LYS A 312 1.59 -25.99 10.18
N LEU A 313 0.94 -25.12 10.97
CA LEU A 313 0.68 -23.73 10.59
C LEU A 313 1.98 -22.95 10.35
N SER A 314 2.96 -23.08 11.24
CA SER A 314 4.26 -22.43 11.06
C SER A 314 5.00 -22.92 9.82
N THR A 315 4.96 -24.23 9.54
CA THR A 315 5.59 -24.82 8.35
C THR A 315 4.95 -24.30 7.07
N GLU A 316 3.62 -24.27 7.02
CA GLU A 316 2.90 -23.79 5.84
C GLU A 316 3.11 -22.29 5.61
N ARG A 317 3.24 -21.48 6.67
CA ARG A 317 3.60 -20.06 6.58
C ARG A 317 5.00 -19.82 6.04
N ALA A 318 5.98 -20.56 6.54
CA ALA A 318 7.35 -20.50 6.04
C ALA A 318 7.41 -20.93 4.56
N LYS A 319 6.65 -21.99 4.20
CA LYS A 319 6.52 -22.43 2.81
C LYS A 319 5.90 -21.35 1.92
N ALA A 320 4.84 -20.68 2.36
CA ALA A 320 4.20 -19.63 1.56
C ALA A 320 5.14 -18.46 1.24
N VAL A 321 6.06 -18.13 2.15
CA VAL A 321 7.12 -17.15 1.90
C VAL A 321 8.12 -17.66 0.86
N VAL A 322 8.55 -18.92 0.95
CA VAL A 322 9.42 -19.53 -0.08
C VAL A 322 8.72 -19.55 -1.44
N ASP A 323 7.46 -20.00 -1.51
CA ASP A 323 6.67 -20.05 -2.74
C ASP A 323 6.55 -18.66 -3.37
N TYR A 324 6.37 -17.62 -2.54
CA TYR A 324 6.38 -16.24 -3.00
C TYR A 324 7.75 -15.85 -3.58
N LEU A 325 8.85 -16.05 -2.86
CA LEU A 325 10.19 -15.69 -3.35
C LEU A 325 10.55 -16.42 -4.66
N VAL A 326 10.16 -17.69 -4.81
CA VAL A 326 10.31 -18.45 -6.05
C VAL A 326 9.47 -17.83 -7.17
N SER A 327 8.22 -17.44 -6.90
CA SER A 327 7.38 -16.73 -7.88
C SER A 327 7.97 -15.40 -8.33
N GLN A 328 8.80 -14.78 -7.49
CA GLN A 328 9.51 -13.54 -7.80
C GLN A 328 10.89 -13.77 -8.46
N GLY A 329 11.23 -15.01 -8.79
CA GLY A 329 12.44 -15.35 -9.56
C GLY A 329 13.64 -15.79 -8.74
N ILE A 330 13.54 -15.92 -7.41
CA ILE A 330 14.62 -16.51 -6.62
C ILE A 330 14.67 -18.02 -6.87
N SER A 331 15.86 -18.55 -7.16
CA SER A 331 16.06 -19.98 -7.36
C SER A 331 15.67 -20.80 -6.12
N GLU A 332 14.82 -21.82 -6.31
CA GLU A 332 14.38 -22.72 -5.24
C GLU A 332 15.56 -23.40 -4.53
N PHE A 333 16.68 -23.64 -5.25
CA PHE A 333 17.90 -24.23 -4.67
C PHE A 333 18.58 -23.34 -3.61
N ARG A 334 18.19 -22.06 -3.51
CA ARG A 334 18.69 -21.11 -2.51
C ARG A 334 17.79 -21.01 -1.29
N LEU A 335 16.65 -21.69 -1.29
CA LEU A 335 15.59 -21.50 -0.30
C LEU A 335 15.25 -22.82 0.38
N ALA A 336 15.28 -22.81 1.71
CA ALA A 336 14.71 -23.85 2.56
C ALA A 336 13.59 -23.24 3.42
N TYR A 337 12.74 -24.08 4.02
CA TYR A 337 11.76 -23.62 5.00
C TYR A 337 11.58 -24.62 6.13
N LYS A 338 11.23 -24.14 7.32
CA LYS A 338 10.93 -24.96 8.49
C LYS A 338 9.96 -24.26 9.45
N GLY A 339 8.96 -25.00 9.92
CA GLY A 339 8.12 -24.54 11.03
C GLY A 339 8.63 -25.06 12.37
N TYR A 340 8.65 -24.20 13.38
CA TYR A 340 8.97 -24.56 14.76
C TYR A 340 7.77 -24.52 15.70
N GLY A 341 6.58 -24.17 15.19
CA GLY A 341 5.40 -23.93 16.01
C GLY A 341 5.73 -23.00 17.18
N SER A 342 5.35 -23.42 18.38
CA SER A 342 5.54 -22.68 19.62
C SER A 342 6.82 -23.06 20.38
N SER A 343 7.69 -23.90 19.80
CA SER A 343 8.84 -24.49 20.51
C SER A 343 10.03 -23.55 20.69
N ARG A 344 10.04 -22.40 19.98
CA ARG A 344 11.10 -21.38 20.04
C ARG A 344 10.51 -19.98 20.31
N PRO A 345 9.96 -19.73 21.52
CA PRO A 345 9.46 -18.42 21.89
C PRO A 345 10.63 -17.45 22.13
N ILE A 346 10.50 -16.21 21.66
CA ILE A 346 11.45 -15.12 21.95
C ILE A 346 11.06 -14.35 23.21
N VAL A 347 9.79 -14.42 23.59
CA VAL A 347 9.23 -13.83 24.81
C VAL A 347 8.23 -14.78 25.48
N PRO A 348 7.98 -14.66 26.80
CA PRO A 348 7.00 -15.51 27.48
C PRO A 348 5.59 -15.32 26.91
N ASN A 349 4.84 -16.40 26.64
CA ASN A 349 3.48 -16.32 26.08
C ASN A 349 2.38 -15.82 27.06
N SER A 350 2.77 -15.14 28.14
CA SER A 350 1.90 -14.72 29.25
C SER A 350 0.89 -13.64 28.86
N THR A 351 1.20 -12.78 27.89
CA THR A 351 0.34 -11.65 27.48
C THR A 351 -0.03 -11.73 25.99
N PRO A 352 -1.17 -11.15 25.56
CA PRO A 352 -1.52 -11.05 24.14
C PRO A 352 -0.44 -10.37 23.28
N GLN A 353 0.23 -9.35 23.83
CA GLN A 353 1.32 -8.62 23.18
C GLN A 353 2.52 -9.54 22.96
N ASN A 354 2.93 -10.30 23.97
CA ASN A 354 4.04 -11.24 23.83
C ASN A 354 3.71 -12.38 22.85
N ARG A 355 2.47 -12.86 22.85
CA ARG A 355 2.01 -13.84 21.85
C ARG A 355 2.11 -13.29 20.43
N ALA A 356 1.81 -11.99 20.23
CA ALA A 356 1.99 -11.35 18.93
C ALA A 356 3.44 -11.36 18.47
N LEU A 357 4.39 -11.08 19.36
CA LEU A 357 5.82 -11.14 19.05
C LEU A 357 6.30 -12.56 18.70
N ASN A 358 5.74 -13.60 19.34
CA ASN A 358 6.08 -14.98 19.02
C ASN A 358 5.51 -15.47 17.67
N ARG A 359 4.42 -14.86 17.18
CA ARG A 359 3.87 -15.13 15.84
C ARG A 359 4.65 -14.36 14.78
N ARG A 360 5.76 -14.94 14.34
CA ARG A 360 6.72 -14.29 13.44
C ARG A 360 7.27 -15.25 12.38
N VAL A 361 7.90 -14.67 11.38
CA VAL A 361 8.71 -15.38 10.39
C VAL A 361 10.11 -14.79 10.41
N GLU A 362 11.11 -15.63 10.33
CA GLU A 362 12.53 -15.25 10.31
C GLU A 362 13.20 -15.92 9.09
N PHE A 363 14.40 -15.49 8.73
CA PHE A 363 15.25 -16.27 7.84
C PHE A 363 16.64 -16.45 8.45
N LEU A 364 17.20 -17.64 8.27
CA LEU A 364 18.53 -18.05 8.71
C LEU A 364 19.44 -18.20 7.49
N ILE A 365 20.65 -17.67 7.56
CA ILE A 365 21.67 -17.88 6.52
C ILE A 365 22.34 -19.24 6.72
N LEU A 366 22.25 -20.09 5.70
CA LEU A 366 22.82 -21.44 5.68
C LEU A 366 24.20 -21.48 5.02
N GLU A 367 24.39 -20.71 3.95
CA GLU A 367 25.61 -20.67 3.11
C GLU A 367 25.81 -19.23 2.58
N ASN A 368 27.05 -18.81 2.31
CA ASN A 368 27.43 -17.52 1.69
C ASN A 368 28.65 -17.66 0.77
#